data_AF-A0A529NGY0-F1
#
_entry.id   AF-A0A529NGY0-F1
#
_cell.length_a   1.000
_cell.length_b   1.000
_cell.length_c   1.000
_cell.angle_alpha   90.00
_cell.angle_beta   90.00
_cell.angle_gamma   90.00
#
_symmetry.space_group_name_H-M   'P 1'
#
loop_
_entity.id
_entity.type
_entity.pdbx_description
1 polymer ?
#
loop_
_entity_poly.entity_id
_entity_poly.type
_entity_poly.pdbx_seq_one_letter_code
_entity_poly.pdbx_strand_id
1 'polypeptide(L)'
;WSYAEYLHNGIDSIAYANVFCCLSLLWGLDMATLRARPAFRQVLRLISAIGRLQNDLHGRDKDRSAGGADNAAILLLQRYPAMPVVEFLNDELAGHTRMLHRVMAQERFPAPWGPLIEAMAAIRAQYYQT
;
A
#
# COMPACT_ATOMS: atom_id res chain seq x y z
N TRP A 1 -14.80 6.30 10.43
CA TRP A 1 -14.40 6.54 9.04
C TRP A 1 -15.08 5.56 8.11
N SER A 2 -15.40 5.97 6.89
CA SER A 2 -15.67 5.08 5.76
C SER A 2 -14.40 4.33 5.34
N TYR A 3 -14.54 3.29 4.50
CA TYR A 3 -13.38 2.59 3.95
C TYR A 3 -12.47 3.53 3.13
N ALA A 4 -13.06 4.46 2.36
CA ALA A 4 -12.31 5.43 1.58
C ALA A 4 -11.48 6.39 2.46
N GLU A 5 -12.09 6.93 3.52
CA GLU A 5 -11.39 7.78 4.50
C GLU A 5 -10.29 7.01 5.23
N TYR A 6 -10.57 5.75 5.62
CA TYR A 6 -9.60 4.88 6.26
C TYR A 6 -8.39 4.63 5.36
N LEU A 7 -8.63 4.23 4.11
CA LEU A 7 -7.56 3.92 3.16
C LEU A 7 -6.74 5.17 2.81
N HIS A 8 -7.39 6.34 2.69
CA HIS A 8 -6.70 7.60 2.48
C HIS A 8 -5.71 7.91 3.62
N ASN A 9 -6.17 7.82 4.88
CA ASN A 9 -5.28 7.94 6.04
C ASN A 9 -4.22 6.84 6.09
N GLY A 10 -4.58 5.62 5.71
CA GLY A 10 -3.73 4.44 5.67
C GLY A 10 -2.56 4.56 4.69
N ILE A 11 -2.75 5.28 3.57
CA ILE A 11 -1.73 5.56 2.56
C ILE A 11 -0.62 6.47 3.10
N ASP A 12 -0.98 7.42 3.96
CA ASP A 12 0.00 8.31 4.59
C ASP A 12 0.69 7.61 5.76
N SER A 13 -0.08 6.89 6.59
CA SER A 13 0.45 6.25 7.82
C SER A 13 1.34 5.02 7.55
N ILE A 14 1.26 4.39 6.37
CA ILE A 14 2.18 3.30 6.00
C ILE A 14 3.60 3.80 5.66
N ALA A 15 3.78 5.13 5.54
CA ALA A 15 5.07 5.81 5.42
C ALA A 15 5.96 5.42 4.21
N TYR A 16 5.44 4.71 3.21
CA TYR A 16 6.23 4.35 2.00
C TYR A 16 6.70 5.60 1.24
N ALA A 17 5.89 6.66 1.20
CA ALA A 17 6.29 7.94 0.63
C ALA A 17 7.50 8.55 1.33
N ASN A 18 7.61 8.39 2.66
CA ASN A 18 8.76 8.84 3.44
C ASN A 18 10.00 8.01 3.13
N VAL A 19 9.86 6.69 3.01
CA VAL A 19 10.96 5.78 2.62
C VAL A 19 11.51 6.19 1.25
N PHE A 20 10.66 6.32 0.23
CA PHE A 20 11.09 6.73 -1.11
C PHE A 20 11.70 8.13 -1.15
N CYS A 21 11.16 9.07 -0.37
CA CYS A 21 11.72 10.41 -0.26
C CYS A 21 13.14 10.37 0.35
N CYS A 22 13.32 9.60 1.42
CA CYS A 22 14.61 9.41 2.07
C CYS A 22 15.63 8.77 1.11
N LEU A 23 15.22 7.72 0.39
CA LEU A 23 16.06 7.10 -0.64
C LEU A 23 16.44 8.11 -1.74
N SER A 24 15.49 8.91 -2.20
CA SER A 24 15.79 9.93 -3.21
C SER A 24 16.70 11.04 -2.71
N LEU A 25 16.59 11.41 -1.44
CA LEU A 25 17.41 12.45 -0.82
C LEU A 25 18.86 11.97 -0.66
N LEU A 26 19.05 10.73 -0.23
CA LEU A 26 20.38 10.17 0.06
C LEU A 26 21.12 9.68 -1.19
N TRP A 27 20.41 9.17 -2.20
CA TRP A 27 21.01 8.60 -3.41
C TRP A 27 20.72 9.39 -4.70
N GLY A 28 20.10 10.56 -4.62
CA GLY A 28 19.87 11.42 -5.79
C GLY A 28 18.92 10.83 -6.84
N LEU A 29 17.87 10.13 -6.41
CA LEU A 29 16.95 9.39 -7.31
C LEU A 29 15.91 10.25 -8.04
N ASP A 30 16.01 11.57 -7.93
CA ASP A 30 15.19 12.56 -8.62
C ASP A 30 13.66 12.38 -8.45
N MET A 31 13.21 11.98 -7.26
CA MET A 31 11.78 11.80 -6.97
C MET A 31 10.97 13.08 -7.16
N ALA A 32 11.56 14.24 -6.86
CA ALA A 32 10.88 15.54 -6.95
C ALA A 32 10.45 15.85 -8.40
N THR A 33 11.33 15.63 -9.37
CA THR A 33 11.02 15.80 -10.79
C THR A 33 10.01 14.76 -11.26
N LEU A 34 10.18 13.50 -10.86
CA LEU A 34 9.23 12.43 -11.22
C LEU A 34 7.83 12.68 -10.66
N ARG A 35 7.70 13.33 -9.49
CA ARG A 35 6.40 13.74 -8.93
C ARG A 35 5.63 14.70 -9.80
N ALA A 36 6.23 15.37 -10.79
CA ALA A 36 5.49 16.16 -11.78
C ALA A 36 4.61 15.27 -12.68
N ARG A 37 5.01 14.00 -12.90
CA ARG A 37 4.27 13.03 -13.73
C ARG A 37 3.06 12.47 -12.97
N PRO A 38 1.83 12.58 -13.50
CA PRO A 38 0.64 12.03 -12.86
C PRO A 38 0.74 10.52 -12.57
N ALA A 39 1.32 9.76 -13.50
CA ALA A 39 1.48 8.33 -13.36
C ALA A 39 2.43 7.95 -12.21
N PHE A 40 3.50 8.72 -11.97
CA PHE A 40 4.38 8.48 -10.82
C PHE A 40 3.67 8.72 -9.50
N ARG A 41 2.88 9.82 -9.39
CA ARG A 41 2.03 10.06 -8.20
C ARG A 41 0.97 8.97 -8.02
N GLN A 42 0.47 8.39 -9.10
CA GLN A 42 -0.45 7.26 -9.05
C GLN A 42 0.23 6.01 -8.50
N VAL A 43 1.43 5.67 -8.99
CA VAL A 43 2.22 4.54 -8.49
C VAL A 43 2.49 4.66 -7.00
N LEU A 44 2.89 5.84 -6.51
CA LEU A 44 3.11 6.07 -5.08
C LEU A 44 1.86 5.80 -4.23
N ARG A 45 0.68 6.22 -4.70
CA ARG A 45 -0.59 5.94 -4.00
C ARG A 45 -0.94 4.46 -4.04
N LEU A 46 -0.77 3.80 -5.19
CA LEU A 46 -1.06 2.38 -5.37
C LEU A 46 -0.17 1.51 -4.48
N ILE A 47 1.15 1.75 -4.46
CA ILE A 47 2.07 0.95 -3.64
C ILE A 47 1.84 1.15 -2.13
N SER A 48 1.51 2.38 -1.70
CA SER A 48 1.12 2.62 -0.32
C SER A 48 -0.19 1.92 0.05
N ALA A 49 -1.20 1.96 -0.82
CA ALA A 49 -2.46 1.24 -0.60
C ALA A 49 -2.24 -0.28 -0.50
N ILE A 50 -1.40 -0.85 -1.38
CA ILE A 50 -0.98 -2.25 -1.33
C ILE A 50 -0.32 -2.56 0.03
N GLY A 51 0.67 -1.76 0.44
CA GLY A 51 1.37 -1.95 1.71
C GLY A 51 0.44 -1.88 2.93
N ARG A 52 -0.52 -0.94 2.92
CA ARG A 52 -1.56 -0.81 3.94
C ARG A 52 -2.46 -2.05 3.99
N LEU A 53 -3.01 -2.47 2.86
CA LEU A 53 -3.87 -3.66 2.79
C LEU A 53 -3.14 -4.93 3.23
N GLN A 54 -1.89 -5.12 2.79
CA GLN A 54 -1.04 -6.21 3.24
C GLN A 54 -0.78 -6.17 4.76
N ASN A 55 -0.55 -4.98 5.31
CA ASN A 55 -0.38 -4.81 6.75
C ASN A 55 -1.63 -5.22 7.52
N ASP A 56 -2.78 -4.72 7.11
CA ASP A 56 -4.01 -4.91 7.86
C ASP A 56 -4.51 -6.35 7.79
N LEU A 57 -4.39 -6.99 6.62
CA LEU A 57 -4.70 -8.41 6.45
C LEU A 57 -3.82 -9.30 7.34
N HIS A 58 -2.54 -8.99 7.45
CA HIS A 58 -1.61 -9.74 8.29
C HIS A 58 -1.81 -9.45 9.79
N GLY A 59 -1.99 -8.19 10.15
CA GLY A 59 -2.11 -7.72 11.54
C GLY A 59 -3.48 -7.96 12.17
N ARG A 60 -4.50 -8.33 11.38
CA ARG A 60 -5.91 -8.42 11.81
C ARG A 60 -6.11 -9.13 13.15
N ASP A 61 -5.58 -10.35 13.30
CA ASP A 61 -5.84 -11.16 14.49
C ASP A 61 -5.11 -10.62 15.73
N LYS A 62 -3.94 -10.01 15.51
CA LYS A 62 -3.21 -9.28 16.54
C LYS A 62 -3.97 -8.02 16.98
N ASP A 63 -4.44 -7.21 16.04
CA ASP A 63 -5.18 -5.98 16.35
C ASP A 63 -6.51 -6.31 17.05
N ARG A 64 -7.19 -7.37 16.60
CA ARG A 64 -8.43 -7.85 17.23
C ARG A 64 -8.21 -8.27 18.68
N SER A 65 -7.14 -9.00 18.98
CA SER A 65 -6.85 -9.44 20.35
C SER A 65 -6.39 -8.29 21.26
N ALA A 66 -5.73 -7.28 20.71
CA ALA A 66 -5.34 -6.06 21.41
C ALA A 66 -6.48 -5.04 21.58
N GLY A 67 -7.66 -5.28 21.00
CA GLY A 67 -8.76 -4.31 20.96
C GLY A 67 -8.49 -3.10 20.05
N GLY A 68 -7.51 -3.19 19.16
CA GLY A 68 -7.18 -2.15 18.18
C GLY A 68 -8.27 -2.03 17.12
N ALA A 69 -8.81 -0.83 16.95
CA ALA A 69 -9.81 -0.54 15.90
C ALA A 69 -9.19 0.02 14.61
N ASP A 70 -7.89 0.30 14.59
CA ASP A 70 -7.18 0.93 13.47
C ASP A 70 -6.71 -0.10 12.42
N ASN A 71 -7.65 -0.91 11.94
CA ASN A 71 -7.42 -1.97 10.95
C ASN A 71 -8.62 -2.03 10.00
N ALA A 72 -8.38 -2.05 8.68
CA ALA A 72 -9.45 -2.07 7.67
C ALA A 72 -10.48 -3.19 7.92
N ALA A 73 -10.02 -4.39 8.27
CA ALA A 73 -10.90 -5.53 8.47
C ALA A 73 -11.79 -5.36 9.70
N ILE A 74 -11.24 -4.84 10.80
CA ILE A 74 -11.99 -4.57 12.04
C ILE A 74 -13.02 -3.47 11.81
N LEU A 75 -12.62 -2.38 11.15
CA LEU A 75 -13.52 -1.29 10.78
C LEU A 75 -14.71 -1.77 9.94
N LEU A 76 -14.44 -2.57 8.90
CA LEU A 76 -15.47 -3.07 8.00
C LEU A 76 -16.39 -4.08 8.67
N LEU A 77 -15.86 -5.00 9.49
CA LEU A 77 -16.68 -5.98 10.22
C LEU A 77 -17.59 -5.32 11.26
N GLN A 78 -17.13 -4.25 11.91
CA GLN A 78 -17.98 -3.49 12.85
C GLN A 78 -19.15 -2.79 12.16
N ARG A 79 -18.94 -2.31 10.93
CA ARG A 79 -19.97 -1.58 10.16
C ARG A 79 -20.87 -2.50 9.35
N TYR A 80 -20.33 -3.60 8.85
CA TYR A 80 -20.98 -4.55 7.96
C TYR A 80 -20.72 -5.98 8.43
N PRO A 81 -21.38 -6.45 9.51
CA PRO A 81 -21.07 -7.74 10.13
C PRO A 81 -21.26 -8.97 9.24
N ALA A 82 -22.13 -8.87 8.23
CA ALA A 82 -22.41 -9.94 7.27
C ALA A 82 -21.52 -9.92 6.03
N MET A 83 -20.65 -8.91 5.88
CA MET A 83 -19.80 -8.76 4.70
C MET A 83 -18.64 -9.77 4.74
N PRO A 84 -18.28 -10.42 3.62
CA PRO A 84 -17.07 -11.23 3.52
C PRO A 84 -15.83 -10.33 3.44
N VAL A 85 -15.51 -9.65 4.55
CA VAL A 85 -14.52 -8.56 4.59
C VAL A 85 -13.13 -9.00 4.14
N VAL A 86 -12.70 -10.22 4.50
CA VAL A 86 -11.37 -10.71 4.15
C VAL A 86 -11.25 -10.97 2.65
N GLU A 87 -12.29 -11.55 2.05
CA GLU A 87 -12.35 -11.78 0.61
C GLU A 87 -12.32 -10.45 -0.15
N PHE A 88 -13.18 -9.51 0.27
CA PHE A 88 -13.21 -8.15 -0.28
C PHE A 88 -11.84 -7.45 -0.23
N LEU A 89 -11.15 -7.49 0.92
CA LEU A 89 -9.84 -6.85 1.06
C LEU A 89 -8.74 -7.55 0.24
N ASN A 90 -8.82 -8.86 0.05
CA ASN A 90 -7.91 -9.57 -0.86
C ASN A 90 -8.18 -9.19 -2.32
N ASP A 91 -9.44 -9.05 -2.72
CA ASP A 91 -9.81 -8.58 -4.06
C ASP A 91 -9.35 -7.15 -4.32
N GLU A 92 -9.49 -6.27 -3.33
CA GLU A 92 -8.98 -4.90 -3.36
C GLU A 92 -7.46 -4.89 -3.52
N LEU A 93 -6.73 -5.70 -2.74
CA LEU A 93 -5.28 -5.84 -2.83
C LEU A 93 -4.86 -6.32 -4.23
N ALA A 94 -5.52 -7.35 -4.76
CA ALA A 94 -5.27 -7.86 -6.10
C ALA A 94 -5.59 -6.80 -7.18
N GLY A 95 -6.66 -6.03 -7.00
CA GLY A 95 -7.04 -4.92 -7.88
C GLY A 95 -5.99 -3.82 -7.94
N HIS A 96 -5.52 -3.35 -6.78
CA HIS A 96 -4.45 -2.35 -6.69
C HIS A 96 -3.15 -2.86 -7.30
N THR A 97 -2.83 -4.14 -7.10
CA THR A 97 -1.63 -4.78 -7.66
C THR A 97 -1.69 -4.84 -9.19
N ARG A 98 -2.84 -5.21 -9.78
CA ARG A 98 -3.03 -5.17 -11.24
C ARG A 98 -2.91 -3.76 -11.81
N MET A 99 -3.48 -2.77 -11.12
CA MET A 99 -3.34 -1.35 -11.51
C MET A 99 -1.87 -0.90 -11.45
N LEU A 100 -1.14 -1.28 -10.39
CA LEU A 100 0.28 -0.97 -10.25
C LEU A 100 1.08 -1.56 -11.42
N HIS A 101 0.95 -2.87 -11.66
CA HIS A 101 1.65 -3.54 -12.76
C HIS A 101 1.36 -2.91 -14.11
N ARG A 102 0.10 -2.54 -14.37
CA ARG A 102 -0.28 -1.85 -15.61
C ARG A 102 0.46 -0.52 -15.77
N VAL A 103 0.47 0.33 -14.73
CA VAL A 103 1.16 1.62 -14.81
C VAL A 103 2.67 1.43 -14.94
N MET A 104 3.27 0.51 -14.19
CA MET A 104 4.71 0.21 -14.28
C MET A 104 5.13 -0.36 -15.64
N ALA A 105 4.28 -1.14 -16.30
CA ALA A 105 4.54 -1.67 -17.64
C ALA A 105 4.40 -0.58 -18.73
N GLN A 106 3.49 0.38 -18.53
CA GLN A 106 3.28 1.50 -19.45
C GLN A 106 4.35 2.58 -19.29
N GLU A 107 4.72 2.87 -18.05
CA GLU A 107 5.65 3.94 -17.68
C GLU A 107 7.05 3.38 -17.48
N ARG A 108 7.97 3.72 -18.38
CA ARG A 108 9.39 3.42 -18.21
C ARG A 108 10.01 4.43 -17.25
N PHE A 109 9.79 4.27 -15.94
CA PHE A 109 10.46 5.08 -14.94
C PHE A 109 11.97 4.79 -14.94
N PRO A 110 12.82 5.81 -14.73
CA PRO A 110 14.26 5.60 -14.69
C PRO A 110 14.66 4.65 -13.56
N ALA A 111 15.80 3.98 -13.71
CA ALA A 111 16.35 3.21 -12.60
C ALA A 111 16.61 4.14 -11.39
N PRO A 112 16.39 3.68 -10.15
CA PRO A 112 16.01 2.32 -9.74
C PRO A 112 14.50 2.17 -9.42
N TRP A 113 13.62 3.04 -9.93
CA TRP A 113 12.22 3.09 -9.48
C TRP A 113 11.40 1.84 -9.74
N GLY A 114 11.65 1.13 -10.85
CA GLY A 114 11.06 -0.20 -11.10
C GLY A 114 11.36 -1.19 -9.96
N PRO A 115 12.64 -1.56 -9.78
CA PRO A 115 13.05 -2.47 -8.72
C PRO A 115 12.67 -2.01 -7.31
N LEU A 116 12.72 -0.70 -7.01
CA LEU A 116 12.32 -0.20 -5.69
C LEU A 116 10.83 -0.43 -5.40
N ILE A 117 9.96 -0.20 -6.38
CA ILE A 117 8.52 -0.42 -6.22
C ILE A 117 8.21 -1.92 -6.08
N GLU A 118 8.86 -2.77 -6.86
CA GLU A 118 8.73 -4.23 -6.77
C GLU A 118 9.19 -4.75 -5.41
N ALA A 119 10.33 -4.25 -4.89
CA ALA A 119 10.84 -4.62 -3.59
C ALA A 119 9.84 -4.28 -2.47
N MET A 120 9.24 -3.09 -2.50
CA MET A 120 8.24 -2.68 -1.51
C MET A 120 6.95 -3.50 -1.63
N ALA A 121 6.55 -3.94 -2.83
CA ALA A 121 5.39 -4.81 -3.01
C ALA A 121 5.62 -6.23 -2.46
N ALA A 122 6.86 -6.72 -2.57
CA ALA A 122 7.27 -8.06 -2.15
C ALA A 122 7.76 -8.14 -0.69
N ILE A 123 8.02 -7.00 -0.04
CA ILE A 123 8.59 -6.94 1.33
C ILE A 123 7.78 -7.80 2.31
N ARG A 124 6.46 -7.90 2.12
CA ARG A 124 5.61 -8.74 2.96
C ARG A 124 5.84 -10.24 2.79
N ALA A 125 5.98 -10.70 1.54
CA ALA A 125 6.24 -12.11 1.23
C ALA A 125 7.60 -12.58 1.79
N GLN A 126 8.55 -11.65 1.96
CA GLN A 126 9.91 -11.96 2.39
C GLN A 126 10.12 -11.86 3.91
N TYR A 127 9.41 -10.94 4.60
CA TYR A 127 9.68 -10.65 6.02
C TYR A 127 8.60 -11.13 7.00
N TYR A 128 7.44 -11.61 6.53
CA TYR A 128 6.36 -12.12 7.39
C TYR A 128 6.03 -13.61 7.14
N GLN A 129 6.91 -14.33 6.43
CA GLN A 129 6.95 -15.80 6.51
C GLN A 129 7.58 -16.17 7.86
N THR A 130 6.73 -16.31 8.88
CA THR A 130 7.02 -16.98 10.14
C THR A 130 5.89 -17.94 10.47
#